data_AF-A0A2H3DLI0-F1
#
_entry.id   AF-A0A2H3DLI0-F1
#
_cell.length_a   1.000
_cell.length_b   1.000
_cell.length_c   1.000
_cell.angle_alpha   90.00
_cell.angle_beta   90.00
_cell.angle_gamma   90.00
#
_symmetry.space_group_name_H-M   'P 1'
#
loop_
_entity.id
_entity.type
_entity.pdbx_description
1 polymer ?
#
loop_
_entity_poly.entity_id
_entity_poly.type
_entity_poly.pdbx_seq_one_letter_code
_entity_poly.pdbx_strand_id
1 'polypeptide(L)'
;MIWPRNSCLRLLLLLYILFSCQLGSAYDIVRDYSGSTFFDRWNFFGNWDNLTLGDVWWLSKADAFAQGLTYVNSAGNAIMKVDNMHNVVSGQKRNSVRITSQDIYDVGSLWIIDLKHIPFGCSVWPAFWTKGYQDQWPVGGEIDIIEAINLMPNNQMALHTTPGCNHVPEAQQYQSGATTQTDCSLSSGCTVLELKENSLYTGLAAAGGGVWATQFDVSGIFIWFWSRPNVPASISATTASTGVDLSDWGPPSASYPATSCNIPEYFSAQNLVLDITLCGQWAGLSNLYFPSCGSGTGTCYADSVVGPGSNFNDAYFEISYIRAYTTGAPAPTPNALVSISTSAPTGLPTSLLAPSKPTASSLFFPGSAEGRQANMMLAIAAILLVGFFNLWL
;
A
#
# COMPACT_ATOMS: atom_id res chain seq x y z
N MET A 1 -3.53 -6.35 -77.26
CA MET A 1 -3.49 -5.54 -76.02
C MET A 1 -3.60 -6.47 -74.83
N ILE A 2 -2.49 -6.74 -74.16
CA ILE A 2 -2.40 -7.66 -73.04
C ILE A 2 -2.45 -6.80 -71.77
N TRP A 3 -3.54 -6.87 -71.02
CA TRP A 3 -3.63 -6.23 -69.71
C TRP A 3 -2.89 -7.09 -68.67
N PRO A 4 -2.02 -6.53 -67.83
CA PRO A 4 -1.30 -7.31 -66.84
C PRO A 4 -2.23 -7.69 -65.68
N ARG A 5 -2.44 -9.00 -65.49
CA ARG A 5 -3.21 -9.64 -64.42
C ARG A 5 -2.66 -9.43 -63.00
N ASN A 6 -1.61 -8.62 -62.81
CA ASN A 6 -0.88 -8.51 -61.53
C ASN A 6 -1.30 -7.32 -60.65
N SER A 7 -2.25 -6.49 -61.09
CA SER A 7 -2.65 -5.29 -60.33
C SER A 7 -3.70 -5.56 -59.24
N CYS A 8 -4.50 -6.64 -59.35
CA CYS A 8 -5.50 -6.99 -58.33
C CYS A 8 -4.87 -7.66 -57.09
N LEU A 9 -3.83 -8.48 -57.26
CA LEU A 9 -3.20 -9.21 -56.15
C LEU A 9 -2.38 -8.29 -55.23
N ARG A 10 -1.81 -7.21 -55.77
CA ARG A 10 -1.09 -6.21 -54.96
C ARG A 10 -2.02 -5.31 -54.15
N LEU A 11 -3.24 -5.05 -54.64
CA LEU A 11 -4.23 -4.24 -53.92
C LEU A 11 -4.84 -5.00 -52.72
N LEU A 12 -5.03 -6.31 -52.86
CA LEU A 12 -5.53 -7.18 -51.78
C LEU A 12 -4.53 -7.37 -50.63
N LEU A 13 -3.21 -7.38 -50.90
CA LEU A 13 -2.19 -7.45 -49.86
C LEU A 13 -2.04 -6.12 -49.08
N LEU A 14 -2.23 -4.97 -49.74
CA LEU A 14 -2.21 -3.65 -49.11
C LEU A 14 -3.44 -3.39 -48.24
N LEU A 15 -4.59 -3.99 -48.56
CA LEU A 15 -5.81 -3.94 -47.74
C LEU A 15 -5.75 -4.86 -46.50
N TYR A 16 -4.97 -5.95 -46.55
CA TYR A 16 -4.77 -6.83 -45.39
C TYR A 16 -3.82 -6.22 -44.34
N ILE A 17 -2.89 -5.34 -44.76
CA ILE A 17 -1.96 -4.65 -43.84
C ILE A 17 -2.63 -3.44 -43.16
N LEU A 18 -3.71 -2.90 -43.73
CA LEU A 18 -4.47 -1.78 -43.16
C LEU A 18 -5.63 -2.19 -42.23
N PHE A 19 -5.81 -3.50 -41.99
CA PHE A 19 -6.82 -4.03 -41.08
C PHE A 19 -6.24 -4.97 -40.02
N SER A 20 -4.98 -4.79 -39.66
CA SER A 20 -4.55 -5.10 -38.30
C SER A 20 -5.15 -4.02 -37.40
N CYS A 21 -6.43 -4.15 -37.06
CA CYS A 21 -6.92 -3.59 -35.81
C CYS A 21 -6.03 -4.24 -34.75
N GLN A 22 -5.00 -3.52 -34.32
CA GLN A 22 -4.38 -3.80 -33.04
C GLN A 22 -5.54 -3.68 -32.06
N LEU A 23 -6.15 -4.81 -31.72
CA LEU A 23 -6.82 -4.97 -30.45
C LEU A 23 -5.71 -4.75 -29.42
N GLY A 24 -5.39 -3.48 -29.14
CA GLY A 24 -4.83 -3.14 -27.84
C GLY A 24 -5.76 -3.80 -26.85
N SER A 25 -5.22 -4.69 -26.02
CA SER A 25 -6.02 -5.43 -25.06
C SER A 25 -6.60 -4.41 -24.08
N ALA A 26 -7.81 -3.94 -24.38
CA ALA A 26 -8.51 -3.01 -23.52
C ALA A 26 -8.83 -3.74 -22.22
N TYR A 27 -8.34 -3.20 -21.11
CA TYR A 27 -8.71 -3.68 -19.80
C TYR A 27 -10.08 -3.10 -19.45
N ASP A 28 -11.04 -3.96 -19.11
CA ASP A 28 -12.37 -3.54 -18.70
C ASP A 28 -12.38 -3.10 -17.23
N ILE A 29 -13.03 -1.98 -16.93
CA ILE A 29 -13.13 -1.51 -15.56
C ILE A 29 -13.99 -2.45 -14.72
N VAL A 30 -13.49 -2.78 -13.53
CA VAL A 30 -14.18 -3.67 -12.59
C VAL A 30 -14.43 -3.04 -11.24
N ARG A 31 -13.66 -2.01 -10.88
CA ARG A 31 -13.92 -1.23 -9.66
C ARG A 31 -13.46 0.21 -9.82
N ASP A 32 -14.29 1.12 -9.31
CA ASP A 32 -13.95 2.52 -9.11
C ASP A 32 -14.12 2.83 -7.61
N TYR A 33 -13.03 3.20 -6.95
CA TYR A 33 -13.01 3.78 -5.61
C TYR A 33 -12.82 5.28 -5.77
N SER A 34 -13.90 6.05 -5.74
CA SER A 34 -13.84 7.50 -5.88
C SER A 34 -15.00 8.17 -5.13
N GLY A 35 -14.89 9.50 -4.96
CA GLY A 35 -15.96 10.31 -4.42
C GLY A 35 -16.42 9.90 -3.02
N SER A 36 -17.70 10.16 -2.72
CA SER A 36 -18.30 9.89 -1.40
C SER A 36 -18.26 8.42 -0.98
N THR A 37 -18.14 7.50 -1.95
CA THR A 37 -18.13 6.05 -1.73
C THR A 37 -16.73 5.46 -1.64
N PHE A 38 -15.67 6.28 -1.72
CA PHE A 38 -14.28 5.79 -1.75
C PHE A 38 -14.00 4.79 -0.63
N PHE A 39 -14.43 5.07 0.60
CA PHE A 39 -14.14 4.28 1.80
C PHE A 39 -15.14 3.12 2.06
N ASP A 40 -16.09 2.84 1.18
CA ASP A 40 -17.16 1.88 1.45
C ASP A 40 -16.69 0.43 1.45
N ARG A 41 -15.74 0.11 0.57
CA ARG A 41 -15.25 -1.25 0.32
C ARG A 41 -13.86 -1.50 0.90
N TRP A 42 -13.60 -0.91 2.06
CA TRP A 42 -12.32 -1.00 2.75
C TRP A 42 -12.52 -1.47 4.19
N ASN A 43 -11.66 -2.39 4.61
CA ASN A 43 -11.53 -2.83 5.99
C ASN A 43 -10.48 -1.97 6.69
N PHE A 44 -10.86 -1.34 7.79
CA PHE A 44 -9.96 -0.55 8.64
C PHE A 44 -9.35 -1.49 9.70
N PHE A 45 -8.04 -1.37 9.92
CA PHE A 45 -7.30 -2.36 10.71
C PHE A 45 -7.67 -2.40 12.20
N GLY A 46 -7.83 -1.24 12.86
CA GLY A 46 -8.34 -1.15 14.23
C GLY A 46 -7.45 -1.75 15.32
N ASN A 47 -6.12 -1.66 15.20
CA ASN A 47 -5.15 -2.20 16.15
C ASN A 47 -3.83 -1.42 16.12
N TRP A 48 -2.92 -1.61 17.07
CA TRP A 48 -1.56 -1.07 16.97
C TRP A 48 -0.79 -1.71 15.81
N ASP A 49 0.24 -1.04 15.31
CA ASP A 49 1.08 -1.60 14.24
C ASP A 49 1.96 -2.76 14.72
N ASN A 50 1.38 -3.95 14.73
CA ASN A 50 2.05 -5.21 15.03
C ASN A 50 2.65 -5.89 13.79
N LEU A 51 2.61 -5.22 12.64
CA LEU A 51 3.03 -5.76 11.35
C LEU A 51 4.45 -5.28 11.03
N THR A 52 4.67 -3.97 11.09
CA THR A 52 5.97 -3.32 10.82
C THR A 52 6.58 -2.69 12.08
N LEU A 53 5.95 -2.93 13.24
CA LEU A 53 6.33 -2.40 14.56
C LEU A 53 6.42 -0.88 14.62
N GLY A 54 5.62 -0.18 13.81
CA GLY A 54 5.53 1.26 13.81
C GLY A 54 4.90 1.85 15.07
N ASP A 55 5.10 3.14 15.24
CA ASP A 55 4.65 3.92 16.40
C ASP A 55 3.28 4.56 16.19
N VAL A 56 2.38 3.76 15.59
CA VAL A 56 1.01 4.16 15.30
C VAL A 56 -0.03 3.22 15.92
N TRP A 57 -1.18 3.82 16.22
CA TRP A 57 -2.42 3.10 16.50
C TRP A 57 -3.35 3.26 15.30
N TRP A 58 -3.62 2.15 14.60
CA TRP A 58 -4.52 2.16 13.45
C TRP A 58 -5.97 2.22 13.92
N LEU A 59 -6.68 3.28 13.56
CA LEU A 59 -8.05 3.47 13.99
C LEU A 59 -9.04 2.51 13.31
N SER A 60 -10.16 2.27 14.00
CA SER A 60 -11.35 1.68 13.40
C SER A 60 -11.97 2.66 12.38
N LYS A 61 -12.84 2.17 11.49
CA LYS A 61 -13.54 3.04 10.52
C LYS A 61 -14.32 4.16 11.24
N ALA A 62 -15.07 3.81 12.28
CA ALA A 62 -15.87 4.78 13.02
C ALA A 62 -15.00 5.88 13.65
N ASP A 63 -13.88 5.49 14.29
CA ASP A 63 -12.98 6.44 14.94
C ASP A 63 -12.21 7.29 13.93
N ALA A 64 -11.77 6.71 12.81
CA ALA A 64 -11.07 7.43 11.76
C ALA A 64 -11.92 8.56 11.15
N PHE A 65 -13.21 8.30 10.91
CA PHE A 65 -14.15 9.34 10.48
C PHE A 65 -14.45 10.35 11.59
N ALA A 66 -14.70 9.88 12.82
CA ALA A 66 -15.03 10.76 13.96
C ALA A 66 -13.88 11.72 14.32
N GLN A 67 -12.63 11.27 14.19
CA GLN A 67 -11.43 12.08 14.42
C GLN A 67 -10.98 12.85 13.18
N GLY A 68 -11.69 12.73 12.04
CA GLY A 68 -11.36 13.41 10.80
C GLY A 68 -10.05 12.97 10.16
N LEU A 69 -9.58 11.73 10.45
CA LEU A 69 -8.42 11.14 9.81
C LEU A 69 -8.76 10.51 8.45
N THR A 70 -10.04 10.22 8.20
CA THR A 70 -10.56 9.90 6.87
C THR A 70 -11.81 10.69 6.56
N TYR A 71 -11.88 11.27 5.36
CA TYR A 71 -13.05 11.96 4.83
C TYR A 71 -12.92 12.18 3.33
N VAL A 72 -13.98 12.68 2.68
CA VAL A 72 -13.94 13.13 1.29
C VAL A 72 -14.00 14.65 1.29
N ASN A 73 -13.01 15.29 0.67
CA ASN A 73 -12.93 16.76 0.65
C ASN A 73 -13.97 17.37 -0.32
N SER A 74 -14.04 18.69 -0.38
CA SER A 74 -15.01 19.41 -1.23
C SER A 74 -14.79 19.21 -2.73
N ALA A 75 -13.59 18.78 -3.15
CA ALA A 75 -13.29 18.42 -4.53
C ALA A 75 -13.70 16.98 -4.89
N GLY A 76 -14.19 16.20 -3.92
CA GLY A 76 -14.54 14.79 -4.11
C GLY A 76 -13.36 13.83 -3.92
N ASN A 77 -12.20 14.32 -3.49
CA ASN A 77 -11.02 13.48 -3.27
C ASN A 77 -11.05 12.86 -1.88
N ALA A 78 -10.63 11.59 -1.79
CA ALA A 78 -10.48 10.92 -0.51
C ALA A 78 -9.22 11.40 0.20
N ILE A 79 -9.38 11.75 1.48
CA ILE A 79 -8.30 12.12 2.38
C ILE A 79 -8.11 11.01 3.41
N MET A 80 -6.87 10.55 3.57
CA MET A 80 -6.47 9.64 4.65
C MET A 80 -5.18 10.18 5.27
N LYS A 81 -5.16 10.43 6.59
CA LYS A 81 -4.05 11.13 7.25
C LYS A 81 -3.69 10.59 8.63
N VAL A 82 -2.48 10.93 9.07
CA VAL A 82 -2.02 10.79 10.46
C VAL A 82 -2.68 11.87 11.33
N ASP A 83 -2.88 11.59 12.62
CA ASP A 83 -3.32 12.60 13.58
C ASP A 83 -2.31 13.75 13.70
N ASN A 84 -2.70 14.88 13.12
CA ASN A 84 -1.93 16.11 13.10
C ASN A 84 -2.43 17.19 14.09
N MET A 85 -3.36 16.85 14.98
CA MET A 85 -4.04 17.81 15.86
C MET A 85 -3.69 17.63 17.33
N HIS A 86 -3.47 16.39 17.77
CA HIS A 86 -3.30 16.11 19.20
C HIS A 86 -1.84 15.86 19.61
N ASN A 87 -1.58 16.13 20.89
CA ASN A 87 -0.32 15.78 21.54
C ASN A 87 -0.31 14.29 21.92
N VAL A 88 0.81 13.62 21.64
CA VAL A 88 1.07 12.25 22.10
C VAL A 88 2.04 12.31 23.28
N VAL A 89 1.70 11.66 24.40
CA VAL A 89 2.61 11.54 25.55
C VAL A 89 3.51 10.32 25.39
N SER A 90 4.67 10.34 26.04
CA SER A 90 5.59 9.19 26.02
C SER A 90 4.92 7.91 26.51
N GLY A 91 5.16 6.80 25.81
CA GLY A 91 4.51 5.51 26.03
C GLY A 91 3.22 5.31 25.23
N GLN A 92 2.74 6.32 24.49
CA GLN A 92 1.58 6.22 23.61
C GLN A 92 1.97 6.28 22.13
N LYS A 93 1.10 5.73 21.27
CA LYS A 93 1.25 5.75 19.82
C LYS A 93 0.38 6.83 19.19
N ARG A 94 0.77 7.33 18.02
CA ARG A 94 0.00 8.32 17.27
C ARG A 94 -1.10 7.64 16.46
N ASN A 95 -2.30 8.23 16.43
CA ASN A 95 -3.36 7.67 15.62
C ASN A 95 -3.05 7.84 14.12
N SER A 96 -3.28 6.79 13.36
CA SER A 96 -3.16 6.75 11.90
C SER A 96 -4.19 5.77 11.33
N VAL A 97 -4.15 5.56 10.02
CA VAL A 97 -5.12 4.71 9.31
C VAL A 97 -4.39 3.74 8.38
N ARG A 98 -4.80 2.47 8.47
CA ARG A 98 -4.49 1.41 7.52
C ARG A 98 -5.81 0.83 7.02
N ILE A 99 -5.96 0.78 5.71
CA ILE A 99 -7.11 0.18 5.05
C ILE A 99 -6.69 -0.90 4.07
N THR A 100 -7.48 -1.97 3.98
CA THR A 100 -7.29 -3.06 3.02
C THR A 100 -8.59 -3.26 2.24
N SER A 101 -8.51 -3.40 0.92
CA SER A 101 -9.69 -3.56 0.07
C SER A 101 -10.47 -4.82 0.46
N GLN A 102 -11.79 -4.74 0.37
CA GLN A 102 -12.67 -5.91 0.48
C GLN A 102 -12.70 -6.72 -0.83
N ASP A 103 -12.40 -6.07 -1.94
CA ASP A 103 -12.24 -6.73 -3.23
C ASP A 103 -10.84 -7.38 -3.33
N ILE A 104 -10.80 -8.54 -3.99
CA ILE A 104 -9.58 -9.27 -4.32
C ILE A 104 -9.36 -9.23 -5.83
N TYR A 105 -8.10 -9.17 -6.26
CA TYR A 105 -7.68 -9.03 -7.64
C TYR A 105 -6.71 -10.14 -8.03
N ASP A 106 -7.11 -10.99 -8.97
CA ASP A 106 -6.29 -12.09 -9.46
C ASP A 106 -5.28 -11.62 -10.54
N VAL A 107 -4.37 -12.51 -10.95
CA VAL A 107 -3.51 -12.31 -12.11
C VAL A 107 -4.35 -11.98 -13.34
N GLY A 108 -3.91 -10.99 -14.13
CA GLY A 108 -4.70 -10.37 -15.20
C GLY A 108 -5.42 -9.09 -14.74
N SER A 109 -5.00 -8.52 -13.61
CA SER A 109 -5.53 -7.25 -13.08
C SER A 109 -4.62 -6.07 -13.40
N LEU A 110 -5.23 -4.89 -13.49
CA LEU A 110 -4.55 -3.61 -13.62
C LEU A 110 -5.11 -2.64 -12.60
N TRP A 111 -4.25 -1.99 -11.83
CA TRP A 111 -4.65 -0.98 -10.84
C TRP A 111 -4.09 0.38 -11.22
N ILE A 112 -4.91 1.43 -11.12
CA ILE A 112 -4.51 2.81 -11.37
C ILE A 112 -4.92 3.65 -10.16
N ILE A 113 -3.99 4.37 -9.57
CA ILE A 113 -4.24 5.34 -8.50
C ILE A 113 -3.86 6.74 -8.99
N ASP A 114 -4.81 7.68 -8.88
CA ASP A 114 -4.61 9.10 -9.18
C ASP A 114 -4.53 9.90 -7.87
N LEU A 115 -3.40 10.58 -7.67
CA LEU A 115 -3.07 11.28 -6.44
C LEU A 115 -2.85 12.77 -6.70
N LYS A 116 -3.21 13.59 -5.71
CA LYS A 116 -2.80 14.99 -5.58
C LYS A 116 -1.69 15.17 -4.55
N HIS A 117 -1.67 14.31 -3.53
CA HIS A 117 -0.72 14.36 -2.44
C HIS A 117 -0.39 12.95 -1.92
N ILE A 118 0.87 12.73 -1.54
CA ILE A 118 1.36 11.53 -0.84
C ILE A 118 1.96 12.00 0.49
N PRO A 119 1.70 11.30 1.61
CA PRO A 119 2.23 11.68 2.92
C PRO A 119 3.75 11.80 2.92
N PHE A 120 4.29 12.75 3.65
CA PHE A 120 5.74 12.82 3.88
C PHE A 120 6.09 13.51 5.18
N GLY A 121 7.35 13.37 5.58
CA GLY A 121 7.88 13.99 6.78
C GLY A 121 8.76 13.03 7.56
N CYS A 122 9.46 13.55 8.55
CA CYS A 122 10.25 12.73 9.44
C CYS A 122 9.40 11.69 10.15
N SER A 123 9.93 10.46 10.25
CA SER A 123 9.26 9.23 10.71
C SER A 123 8.19 8.66 9.79
N VAL A 124 7.67 9.42 8.81
CA VAL A 124 6.53 8.99 8.00
C VAL A 124 6.94 7.87 7.04
N TRP A 125 6.16 6.80 7.00
CA TRP A 125 6.30 5.68 6.09
C TRP A 125 4.94 5.41 5.45
N PRO A 126 4.62 6.07 4.32
CA PRO A 126 3.40 5.81 3.57
C PRO A 126 3.57 4.62 2.62
N ALA A 127 2.49 3.90 2.40
CA ALA A 127 2.47 2.83 1.40
C ALA A 127 1.14 2.76 0.64
N PHE A 128 1.21 2.60 -0.68
CA PHE A 128 0.16 2.00 -1.51
C PHE A 128 0.73 0.75 -2.16
N TRP A 129 0.16 -0.40 -1.82
CA TRP A 129 0.75 -1.70 -2.10
C TRP A 129 -0.32 -2.78 -2.18
N THR A 130 0.09 -4.00 -2.50
CA THR A 130 -0.80 -5.16 -2.50
C THR A 130 -0.20 -6.33 -1.75
N LYS A 131 -1.08 -7.18 -1.18
CA LYS A 131 -0.68 -8.42 -0.50
C LYS A 131 -1.56 -9.59 -0.89
N GLY A 132 -0.97 -10.79 -0.86
CA GLY A 132 -1.71 -12.04 -1.02
C GLY A 132 -2.89 -12.17 -0.06
N TYR A 133 -4.04 -12.57 -0.59
CA TYR A 133 -5.27 -12.75 0.17
C TYR A 133 -5.19 -14.00 1.05
N GLN A 134 -5.37 -13.83 2.37
CA GLN A 134 -5.36 -14.89 3.39
C GLN A 134 -4.07 -15.70 3.54
N ASP A 135 -3.04 -15.41 2.75
CA ASP A 135 -1.74 -16.06 2.89
C ASP A 135 -0.93 -15.49 4.05
N GLN A 136 -0.08 -16.34 4.64
CA GLN A 136 0.97 -15.85 5.52
C GLN A 136 2.01 -15.15 4.69
N TRP A 137 2.36 -13.91 5.04
CA TRP A 137 3.43 -13.19 4.36
C TRP A 137 4.77 -13.96 4.49
N PRO A 138 5.59 -14.08 3.43
CA PRO A 138 5.41 -13.54 2.08
C PRO A 138 4.88 -14.58 1.06
N VAL A 139 4.20 -15.65 1.50
CA VAL A 139 3.80 -16.80 0.64
C VAL A 139 2.92 -16.39 -0.54
N GLY A 140 1.96 -15.48 -0.33
CA GLY A 140 1.08 -14.99 -1.39
C GLY A 140 1.64 -13.80 -2.18
N GLY A 141 2.90 -13.43 -1.93
CA GLY A 141 3.54 -12.27 -2.54
C GLY A 141 3.06 -10.92 -1.99
N GLU A 142 3.87 -9.90 -2.26
CA GLU A 142 3.63 -8.49 -1.95
C GLU A 142 4.16 -7.61 -3.09
N ILE A 143 3.40 -6.57 -3.45
CA ILE A 143 3.75 -5.62 -4.51
C ILE A 143 3.71 -4.21 -3.94
N ASP A 144 4.87 -3.61 -3.72
CA ASP A 144 5.00 -2.24 -3.22
C ASP A 144 5.06 -1.27 -4.40
N ILE A 145 3.97 -0.53 -4.59
CA ILE A 145 3.77 0.34 -5.76
C ILE A 145 4.29 1.74 -5.44
N ILE A 146 3.87 2.26 -4.29
CA ILE A 146 4.33 3.52 -3.73
C ILE A 146 4.81 3.22 -2.32
N GLU A 147 6.10 3.33 -2.07
CA GLU A 147 6.66 3.12 -0.75
C GLU A 147 7.95 3.95 -0.58
N ALA A 148 8.03 4.62 0.56
CA ALA A 148 9.19 5.39 0.94
C ALA A 148 9.17 5.66 2.45
N ILE A 149 10.27 6.20 2.96
CA ILE A 149 10.38 6.58 4.36
C ILE A 149 10.95 7.99 4.51
N ASN A 150 10.63 8.63 5.63
CA ASN A 150 11.19 9.91 6.04
C ASN A 150 11.11 10.96 4.92
N LEU A 151 12.26 11.47 4.49
CA LEU A 151 12.41 12.48 3.44
C LEU A 151 13.10 11.90 2.19
N MET A 152 12.91 10.61 1.90
CA MET A 152 13.41 10.00 0.67
C MET A 152 12.99 10.83 -0.56
N PRO A 153 13.90 11.14 -1.49
CA PRO A 153 13.60 12.04 -2.60
C PRO A 153 12.77 11.38 -3.71
N ASN A 154 12.77 10.05 -3.78
CA ASN A 154 12.16 9.28 -4.85
C ASN A 154 11.50 8.02 -4.31
N ASN A 155 10.50 7.52 -5.07
CA ASN A 155 9.81 6.29 -4.74
C ASN A 155 10.71 5.06 -4.87
N GLN A 156 10.50 4.08 -3.99
CA GLN A 156 11.02 2.73 -4.14
C GLN A 156 9.85 1.79 -4.44
N MET A 157 9.97 1.02 -5.53
CA MET A 157 9.08 -0.09 -5.84
C MET A 157 9.76 -1.39 -5.43
N ALA A 158 9.00 -2.35 -4.94
CA ALA A 158 9.53 -3.64 -4.50
C ALA A 158 8.56 -4.79 -4.76
N LEU A 159 9.11 -6.00 -4.85
CA LEU A 159 8.36 -7.24 -4.68
C LEU A 159 8.95 -8.04 -3.53
N HIS A 160 8.08 -8.64 -2.71
CA HIS A 160 8.46 -9.63 -1.69
C HIS A 160 7.80 -10.97 -1.97
N THR A 161 8.59 -12.05 -1.88
CA THR A 161 8.18 -13.41 -2.22
C THR A 161 8.93 -14.45 -1.38
N THR A 162 8.55 -15.72 -1.47
CA THR A 162 9.42 -16.83 -1.04
C THR A 162 10.64 -17.00 -1.97
N PRO A 163 11.71 -17.68 -1.54
CA PRO A 163 12.92 -17.88 -2.37
C PRO A 163 12.62 -18.47 -3.75
N GLY A 164 13.25 -17.89 -4.79
CA GLY A 164 13.20 -18.39 -6.16
C GLY A 164 12.70 -17.37 -7.20
N CYS A 165 12.03 -16.30 -6.78
CA CYS A 165 11.70 -15.15 -7.61
C CYS A 165 12.82 -14.10 -7.57
N ASN A 166 13.29 -13.67 -8.75
CA ASN A 166 14.33 -12.66 -8.87
C ASN A 166 13.97 -11.63 -9.96
N HIS A 167 14.55 -10.44 -9.84
CA HIS A 167 14.61 -9.47 -10.93
C HIS A 167 15.53 -9.98 -12.04
N VAL A 168 15.19 -9.67 -13.30
CA VAL A 168 16.04 -10.02 -14.45
C VAL A 168 17.38 -9.26 -14.43
N PRO A 169 18.45 -9.83 -15.03
CA PRO A 169 19.72 -9.13 -15.23
C PRO A 169 19.54 -7.79 -15.96
N GLU A 170 20.40 -6.81 -15.64
CA GLU A 170 20.33 -5.44 -16.17
C GLU A 170 20.17 -5.36 -17.69
N ALA A 171 20.91 -6.19 -18.44
CA ALA A 171 20.84 -6.22 -19.91
C ALA A 171 19.48 -6.65 -20.49
N GLN A 172 18.57 -7.18 -19.67
CA GLN A 172 17.23 -7.64 -20.05
C GLN A 172 16.13 -6.73 -19.47
N GLN A 173 16.50 -5.70 -18.71
CA GLN A 173 15.53 -4.80 -18.08
C GLN A 173 14.97 -3.82 -19.12
N TYR A 174 13.64 -3.77 -19.22
CA TYR A 174 12.93 -2.73 -19.97
C TYR A 174 12.16 -1.85 -18.99
N GLN A 175 12.87 -0.90 -18.38
CA GLN A 175 12.33 0.02 -17.38
C GLN A 175 13.10 1.35 -17.37
N SER A 176 12.52 2.41 -16.81
CA SER A 176 13.20 3.69 -16.61
C SER A 176 13.83 3.87 -15.23
N GLY A 177 13.45 3.06 -14.23
CA GLY A 177 14.01 3.09 -12.88
C GLY A 177 15.32 2.30 -12.75
N ALA A 178 16.02 2.50 -11.64
CA ALA A 178 17.28 1.83 -11.34
C ALA A 178 17.08 0.67 -10.37
N THR A 179 17.42 -0.55 -10.80
CA THR A 179 17.38 -1.73 -9.93
C THR A 179 18.44 -1.62 -8.83
N THR A 180 18.04 -1.80 -7.57
CA THR A 180 18.93 -1.70 -6.40
C THR A 180 19.04 -3.02 -5.63
N GLN A 181 18.08 -3.93 -5.77
CA GLN A 181 18.14 -5.29 -5.25
C GLN A 181 17.43 -6.25 -6.22
N THR A 182 17.98 -7.43 -6.44
CA THR A 182 17.45 -8.40 -7.41
C THR A 182 16.72 -9.58 -6.78
N ASP A 183 17.07 -9.97 -5.55
CA ASP A 183 16.45 -11.13 -4.90
C ASP A 183 15.19 -10.72 -4.13
N CYS A 184 14.03 -11.20 -4.59
CA CYS A 184 12.72 -10.84 -4.05
C CYS A 184 12.39 -11.55 -2.73
N SER A 185 13.27 -12.43 -2.25
CA SER A 185 13.10 -13.14 -0.97
C SER A 185 13.88 -12.54 0.20
N LEU A 186 14.71 -11.53 -0.06
CA LEU A 186 15.39 -10.77 0.97
C LEU A 186 14.41 -9.89 1.73
N SER A 187 14.81 -9.42 2.91
CA SER A 187 13.98 -8.54 3.74
C SER A 187 13.60 -7.22 3.05
N SER A 188 14.44 -6.73 2.13
CA SER A 188 14.15 -5.55 1.31
C SER A 188 13.27 -5.84 0.10
N GLY A 189 13.05 -7.11 -0.22
CA GLY A 189 12.53 -7.51 -1.53
C GLY A 189 13.51 -7.18 -2.66
N CYS A 190 13.04 -7.35 -3.89
CA CYS A 190 13.77 -6.93 -5.09
C CYS A 190 13.27 -5.55 -5.51
N THR A 191 14.16 -4.56 -5.44
CA THR A 191 13.80 -3.15 -5.43
C THR A 191 14.23 -2.44 -6.70
N VAL A 192 13.38 -1.52 -7.15
CA VAL A 192 13.66 -0.56 -8.22
C VAL A 192 13.41 0.85 -7.69
N LEU A 193 14.41 1.71 -7.79
CA LEU A 193 14.32 3.12 -7.45
C LEU A 193 13.79 3.93 -8.64
N GLU A 194 12.76 4.74 -8.42
CA GLU A 194 12.29 5.70 -9.42
C GLU A 194 13.31 6.85 -9.57
N LEU A 195 13.57 7.28 -10.81
CA LEU A 195 14.55 8.32 -11.10
C LEU A 195 13.92 9.70 -11.36
N LYS A 196 12.60 9.75 -11.58
CA LYS A 196 11.86 11.01 -11.67
C LYS A 196 11.74 11.65 -10.28
N GLU A 197 12.34 12.84 -10.11
CA GLU A 197 12.37 13.58 -8.83
C GLU A 197 10.98 14.00 -8.33
N ASN A 198 9.97 14.06 -9.19
CA ASN A 198 8.60 14.40 -8.81
C ASN A 198 7.70 13.18 -8.58
N SER A 199 8.30 12.01 -8.31
CA SER A 199 7.58 10.77 -8.01
C SER A 199 6.89 10.77 -6.66
N LEU A 200 7.36 11.58 -5.71
CA LEU A 200 6.83 11.66 -4.36
C LEU A 200 6.72 13.08 -3.84
N TYR A 201 6.01 13.20 -2.70
CA TYR A 201 6.11 14.30 -1.74
C TYR A 201 5.92 15.70 -2.38
N THR A 202 6.77 16.66 -2.02
CA THR A 202 6.69 18.04 -2.50
C THR A 202 6.83 18.16 -4.01
N GLY A 203 7.66 17.30 -4.64
CA GLY A 203 7.83 17.29 -6.09
C GLY A 203 6.53 16.87 -6.80
N LEU A 204 5.89 15.82 -6.31
CA LEU A 204 4.60 15.35 -6.82
C LEU A 204 3.50 16.39 -6.59
N ALA A 205 3.39 16.94 -5.37
CA ALA A 205 2.38 17.93 -5.03
C ALA A 205 2.54 19.22 -5.87
N ALA A 206 3.78 19.71 -6.06
CA ALA A 206 4.07 20.88 -6.88
C ALA A 206 3.76 20.66 -8.37
N ALA A 207 3.85 19.42 -8.85
CA ALA A 207 3.42 19.07 -10.20
C ALA A 207 1.88 18.99 -10.35
N GLY A 208 1.10 19.13 -9.28
CA GLY A 208 -0.35 18.92 -9.28
C GLY A 208 -0.75 17.44 -9.14
N GLY A 209 0.12 16.66 -8.52
CA GLY A 209 -0.06 15.23 -8.31
C GLY A 209 0.54 14.36 -9.41
N GLY A 210 0.05 13.14 -9.51
CA GLY A 210 0.44 12.17 -10.53
C GLY A 210 -0.41 10.92 -10.52
N VAL A 211 -0.10 10.01 -11.42
CA VAL A 211 -0.77 8.73 -11.57
C VAL A 211 0.26 7.61 -11.48
N TRP A 212 -0.06 6.59 -10.70
CA TRP A 212 0.64 5.32 -10.69
C TRP A 212 -0.26 4.25 -11.29
N ALA A 213 0.30 3.38 -12.10
CA ALA A 213 -0.39 2.21 -12.63
C ALA A 213 0.45 0.95 -12.43
N THR A 214 -0.21 -0.15 -12.10
CA THR A 214 0.42 -1.45 -11.89
C THR A 214 -0.33 -2.52 -12.65
N GLN A 215 0.35 -3.17 -13.59
CA GLN A 215 -0.13 -4.35 -14.28
C GLN A 215 0.35 -5.59 -13.51
N PHE A 216 -0.60 -6.42 -13.08
CA PHE A 216 -0.36 -7.70 -12.43
C PHE A 216 -0.83 -8.81 -13.37
N ASP A 217 0.11 -9.36 -14.16
CA ASP A 217 -0.21 -10.24 -15.28
C ASP A 217 0.68 -11.50 -15.28
N VAL A 218 0.25 -12.53 -16.03
CA VAL A 218 1.05 -13.76 -16.20
C VAL A 218 2.42 -13.50 -16.83
N SER A 219 2.56 -12.41 -17.61
CA SER A 219 3.82 -12.00 -18.24
C SER A 219 4.78 -11.27 -17.30
N GLY A 220 4.30 -10.79 -16.15
CA GLY A 220 5.12 -10.01 -15.22
C GLY A 220 4.30 -9.02 -14.39
N ILE A 221 5.02 -8.34 -13.49
CA ILE A 221 4.51 -7.17 -12.78
C ILE A 221 5.23 -5.93 -13.33
N PHE A 222 4.46 -4.94 -13.73
CA PHE A 222 4.98 -3.71 -14.34
C PHE A 222 4.34 -2.51 -13.66
N ILE A 223 5.17 -1.55 -13.24
CA ILE A 223 4.73 -0.37 -12.49
C ILE A 223 5.15 0.88 -13.25
N TRP A 224 4.21 1.79 -13.49
CA TRP A 224 4.44 3.07 -14.16
C TRP A 224 4.14 4.22 -13.22
N PHE A 225 4.92 5.29 -13.40
CA PHE A 225 4.62 6.60 -12.83
C PHE A 225 4.63 7.70 -13.88
N TRP A 226 3.59 8.54 -13.83
CA TRP A 226 3.53 9.80 -14.54
C TRP A 226 3.15 10.94 -13.58
N SER A 227 3.99 11.97 -13.54
CA SER A 227 3.57 13.24 -12.94
C SER A 227 2.44 13.85 -13.75
N ARG A 228 1.60 14.66 -13.10
CA ARG A 228 0.38 15.23 -13.70
C ARG A 228 0.51 15.73 -15.15
N PRO A 229 1.53 16.51 -15.55
CA PRO A 229 1.64 17.01 -16.93
C PRO A 229 1.96 15.92 -17.96
N ASN A 230 2.38 14.73 -17.52
CA ASN A 230 2.82 13.62 -18.36
C ASN A 230 1.87 12.43 -18.34
N VAL A 231 0.69 12.56 -17.73
CA VAL A 231 -0.30 11.47 -17.67
C VAL A 231 -0.77 11.14 -19.10
N PRO A 232 -0.71 9.87 -19.53
CA PRO A 232 -1.16 9.46 -20.85
C PRO A 232 -2.61 9.86 -21.15
N ALA A 233 -2.90 10.06 -22.45
CA ALA A 233 -4.24 10.43 -22.89
C ALA A 233 -5.23 9.28 -22.65
N SER A 234 -4.78 8.03 -22.82
CA SER A 234 -5.57 6.84 -22.52
C SER A 234 -6.08 6.82 -21.08
N ILE A 235 -5.25 7.19 -20.10
CA ILE A 235 -5.63 7.28 -18.68
C ILE A 235 -6.54 8.48 -18.44
N SER A 236 -6.17 9.65 -18.98
CA SER A 236 -6.92 10.89 -18.79
C SER A 236 -8.36 10.82 -19.34
N ALA A 237 -8.58 9.97 -20.34
CA ALA A 237 -9.89 9.72 -20.92
C ALA A 237 -10.74 8.72 -20.12
N THR A 238 -10.18 8.03 -19.12
CA THR A 238 -10.91 7.01 -18.35
C THR A 238 -11.94 7.64 -17.40
N THR A 239 -13.06 6.95 -17.25
CA THR A 239 -14.15 7.25 -16.32
C THR A 239 -14.48 5.99 -15.51
N ALA A 240 -15.44 6.08 -14.58
CA ALA A 240 -15.93 4.94 -13.81
C ALA A 240 -16.65 3.85 -14.64
N SER A 241 -16.70 3.98 -15.98
CA SER A 241 -17.40 3.02 -16.86
C SER A 241 -16.66 2.70 -18.16
N THR A 242 -15.43 3.18 -18.34
CA THR A 242 -14.65 2.95 -19.57
C THR A 242 -13.43 2.12 -19.26
N GLY A 243 -13.11 1.17 -20.14
CA GLY A 243 -11.83 0.46 -20.08
C GLY A 243 -10.62 1.36 -20.36
N VAL A 244 -9.43 0.79 -20.24
CA VAL A 244 -8.17 1.49 -20.49
C VAL A 244 -7.29 0.72 -21.47
N ASP A 245 -6.64 1.46 -22.35
CA ASP A 245 -5.65 0.97 -23.30
C ASP A 245 -4.25 1.41 -22.85
N LEU A 246 -3.25 0.56 -23.09
CA LEU A 246 -1.88 0.75 -22.62
C LEU A 246 -0.94 1.26 -23.73
N SER A 247 -1.46 1.48 -24.95
CA SER A 247 -0.63 1.75 -26.14
C SER A 247 0.24 3.02 -26.07
N ASP A 248 -0.13 3.99 -25.24
CA ASP A 248 0.58 5.27 -25.07
C ASP A 248 1.33 5.39 -23.71
N TRP A 249 1.51 4.28 -22.97
CA TRP A 249 2.10 4.31 -21.62
C TRP A 249 3.63 4.40 -21.63
N GLY A 250 4.27 3.91 -22.68
CA GLY A 250 5.74 3.84 -22.78
C GLY A 250 6.35 2.82 -21.80
N PRO A 251 7.67 2.88 -21.58
CA PRO A 251 8.35 1.95 -20.67
C PRO A 251 7.89 2.14 -19.21
N PRO A 252 7.75 1.06 -18.44
CA PRO A 252 7.44 1.14 -17.02
C PRO A 252 8.59 1.76 -16.23
N SER A 253 8.27 2.28 -15.05
CA SER A 253 9.25 2.68 -14.04
C SER A 253 9.97 1.48 -13.45
N ALA A 254 9.26 0.37 -13.19
CA ALA A 254 9.81 -0.91 -12.77
C ALA A 254 9.23 -2.07 -13.56
N SER A 255 10.07 -3.05 -13.92
CA SER A 255 9.70 -4.18 -14.78
C SER A 255 10.20 -5.50 -14.20
N TYR A 256 9.27 -6.32 -13.73
CA TYR A 256 9.51 -7.65 -13.17
C TYR A 256 8.91 -8.72 -14.09
N PRO A 257 9.56 -9.03 -15.22
CA PRO A 257 9.01 -9.98 -16.19
C PRO A 257 9.06 -11.42 -15.65
N ALA A 258 8.13 -12.25 -16.11
CA ALA A 258 7.94 -13.59 -15.60
C ALA A 258 9.10 -14.57 -15.91
N THR A 259 10.06 -14.15 -16.73
CA THR A 259 11.23 -14.97 -17.13
C THR A 259 12.18 -15.31 -15.98
N SER A 260 12.18 -14.52 -14.90
CA SER A 260 12.99 -14.77 -13.69
C SER A 260 12.14 -14.86 -12.42
N CYS A 261 10.82 -14.73 -12.53
CA CYS A 261 9.87 -14.82 -11.43
C CYS A 261 8.51 -15.30 -11.96
N ASN A 262 8.16 -16.56 -11.70
CA ASN A 262 6.91 -17.12 -12.19
C ASN A 262 5.69 -16.51 -11.45
N ILE A 263 5.05 -15.49 -12.03
CA ILE A 263 4.04 -14.69 -11.31
C ILE A 263 2.91 -15.54 -10.68
N PRO A 264 2.26 -16.48 -11.39
CA PRO A 264 1.22 -17.32 -10.79
C PRO A 264 1.70 -18.30 -9.70
N GLU A 265 3.01 -18.51 -9.55
CA GLU A 265 3.59 -19.35 -8.49
C GLU A 265 3.86 -18.56 -7.20
N TYR A 266 4.30 -17.31 -7.32
CA TYR A 266 4.72 -16.49 -6.18
C TYR A 266 3.67 -15.49 -5.71
N PHE A 267 2.66 -15.20 -6.53
CA PHE A 267 1.62 -14.22 -6.22
C PHE A 267 0.25 -14.86 -6.34
N SER A 268 -0.47 -14.91 -5.22
CA SER A 268 -1.88 -15.25 -5.18
C SER A 268 -2.73 -14.03 -5.54
N ALA A 269 -4.06 -14.19 -5.50
CA ALA A 269 -4.95 -13.06 -5.68
C ALA A 269 -4.73 -12.02 -4.55
N GLN A 270 -4.65 -10.74 -4.92
CA GLN A 270 -4.15 -9.67 -4.07
C GLN A 270 -5.28 -8.79 -3.50
N ASN A 271 -5.11 -8.28 -2.28
CA ASN A 271 -5.85 -7.10 -1.80
C ASN A 271 -4.99 -5.84 -1.94
N LEU A 272 -5.62 -4.72 -2.26
CA LEU A 272 -5.00 -3.39 -2.20
C LEU A 272 -4.90 -2.94 -0.75
N VAL A 273 -3.81 -2.25 -0.40
CA VAL A 273 -3.57 -1.69 0.92
C VAL A 273 -3.11 -0.23 0.79
N LEU A 274 -3.66 0.62 1.65
CA LEU A 274 -3.20 1.98 1.89
C LEU A 274 -2.92 2.14 3.38
N ASP A 275 -1.73 2.63 3.74
CA ASP A 275 -1.42 2.96 5.13
C ASP A 275 -0.37 4.06 5.27
N ILE A 276 -0.27 4.60 6.48
CA ILE A 276 0.76 5.56 6.88
C ILE A 276 1.29 5.18 8.26
N THR A 277 2.35 4.39 8.32
CA THR A 277 2.99 4.05 9.59
C THR A 277 4.04 5.09 9.95
N LEU A 278 4.54 5.04 11.18
CA LEU A 278 5.58 5.94 11.66
C LEU A 278 6.73 5.14 12.28
N CYS A 279 7.97 5.54 12.03
CA CYS A 279 9.16 4.87 12.53
C CYS A 279 9.21 3.38 12.13
N GLY A 280 9.09 2.47 13.10
CA GLY A 280 9.07 1.03 12.85
C GLY A 280 10.38 0.49 12.27
N GLN A 281 10.29 -0.67 11.66
CA GLN A 281 11.43 -1.47 11.21
C GLN A 281 12.22 -0.86 10.05
N TRP A 282 11.69 0.16 9.38
CA TRP A 282 12.37 0.82 8.27
C TRP A 282 12.60 2.32 8.52
N ALA A 283 11.53 3.12 8.62
CA ALA A 283 11.67 4.58 8.83
C ALA A 283 12.34 4.94 10.16
N GLY A 284 12.22 4.06 11.16
CA GLY A 284 12.78 4.24 12.50
C GLY A 284 14.24 3.83 12.66
N LEU A 285 14.86 3.20 11.65
CA LEU A 285 16.25 2.78 11.72
C LEU A 285 17.17 4.00 11.85
N SER A 286 17.99 4.04 12.90
CA SER A 286 18.78 5.23 13.25
C SER A 286 19.68 5.72 12.10
N ASN A 287 20.26 4.83 11.31
CA ASN A 287 21.12 5.19 10.18
C ASN A 287 20.35 5.78 8.98
N LEU A 288 19.03 5.56 8.89
CA LEU A 288 18.16 6.12 7.84
C LEU A 288 17.42 7.36 8.34
N TYR A 289 16.99 7.35 9.60
CA TYR A 289 16.29 8.46 10.24
C TYR A 289 17.23 9.62 10.58
N PHE A 290 18.35 9.35 11.26
CA PHE A 290 19.17 10.40 11.87
C PHE A 290 19.75 11.41 10.87
N PRO A 291 20.27 11.01 9.68
CA PRO A 291 20.90 11.96 8.75
C PRO A 291 19.98 13.09 8.29
N SER A 292 18.67 12.83 8.16
CA SER A 292 17.70 13.79 7.64
C SER A 292 16.72 14.31 8.70
N CYS A 293 16.52 13.56 9.78
CA CYS A 293 15.43 13.78 10.74
C CYS A 293 15.87 13.72 12.21
N GLY A 294 17.08 13.25 12.50
CA GLY A 294 17.57 13.11 13.86
C GLY A 294 17.61 14.45 14.58
N SER A 295 17.08 14.49 15.81
CA SER A 295 17.22 15.65 16.68
C SER A 295 17.33 15.22 18.14
N GLY A 296 17.50 16.18 19.06
CA GLY A 296 17.24 16.07 20.51
C GLY A 296 17.59 14.77 21.25
N THR A 297 16.78 13.72 21.06
CA THR A 297 16.76 12.50 21.88
C THR A 297 17.49 11.31 21.25
N GLY A 298 17.71 11.33 19.93
CA GLY A 298 18.43 10.29 19.20
C GLY A 298 17.59 9.06 18.83
N THR A 299 16.26 9.11 18.98
CA THR A 299 15.36 8.03 18.54
C THR A 299 14.16 8.58 17.78
N CYS A 300 13.74 7.87 16.72
CA CYS A 300 12.61 8.28 15.88
C CYS A 300 11.33 8.55 16.70
N TYR A 301 10.99 7.65 17.61
CA TYR A 301 9.80 7.77 18.45
C TYR A 301 9.80 9.05 19.30
N ALA A 302 10.87 9.31 20.05
CA ALA A 302 10.91 10.44 20.96
C ALA A 302 11.15 11.78 20.22
N ASP A 303 11.77 11.76 19.04
CA ASP A 303 12.01 12.97 18.23
C ASP A 303 10.79 13.39 17.39
N SER A 304 10.03 12.43 16.84
CA SER A 304 8.94 12.73 15.89
C SER A 304 7.55 12.39 16.40
N VAL A 305 7.37 11.29 17.13
CA VAL A 305 6.03 10.77 17.45
C VAL A 305 5.48 11.41 18.71
N VAL A 306 6.31 11.49 19.77
CA VAL A 306 5.97 12.15 21.03
C VAL A 306 5.86 13.67 20.83
N GLY A 307 4.86 14.28 21.46
CA GLY A 307 4.62 15.72 21.38
C GLY A 307 3.55 16.10 20.35
N PRO A 308 3.62 17.33 19.79
CA PRO A 308 2.53 17.91 19.03
C PRO A 308 2.32 17.27 17.66
N GLY A 309 1.04 17.13 17.28
CA GLY A 309 0.66 16.59 15.98
C GLY A 309 0.98 17.48 14.78
N SER A 310 1.26 18.77 15.00
CA SER A 310 1.51 19.72 13.90
C SER A 310 2.68 19.33 12.98
N ASN A 311 3.57 18.45 13.42
CA ASN A 311 4.66 17.91 12.59
C ASN A 311 4.16 16.99 11.46
N PHE A 312 2.90 16.56 11.51
CA PHE A 312 2.27 15.63 10.57
C PHE A 312 1.26 16.30 9.64
N ASN A 313 1.33 17.63 9.47
CA ASN A 313 0.44 18.36 8.57
C ASN A 313 0.53 17.89 7.11
N ASP A 314 1.71 17.44 6.68
CA ASP A 314 1.95 16.90 5.34
C ASP A 314 1.86 15.35 5.30
N ALA A 315 1.44 14.71 6.39
CA ALA A 315 1.30 13.25 6.47
C ALA A 315 -0.11 12.80 6.07
N TYR A 316 -0.51 13.08 4.82
CA TYR A 316 -1.80 12.68 4.27
C TYR A 316 -1.73 12.27 2.79
N PHE A 317 -2.57 11.30 2.43
CA PHE A 317 -2.93 11.05 1.04
C PHE A 317 -4.08 11.96 0.65
N GLU A 318 -4.02 12.50 -0.57
CA GLU A 318 -5.19 13.04 -1.27
C GLU A 318 -5.34 12.29 -2.60
N ILE A 319 -6.41 11.52 -2.69
CA ILE A 319 -6.63 10.53 -3.75
C ILE A 319 -7.86 10.92 -4.55
N SER A 320 -7.68 11.16 -5.86
CA SER A 320 -8.80 11.44 -6.76
C SER A 320 -9.62 10.17 -7.00
N TYR A 321 -8.94 9.05 -7.31
CA TYR A 321 -9.55 7.72 -7.44
C TYR A 321 -8.51 6.61 -7.33
N ILE A 322 -8.99 5.40 -7.03
CA ILE A 322 -8.33 4.14 -7.38
C ILE A 322 -9.27 3.38 -8.31
N ARG A 323 -8.76 2.91 -9.45
CA ARG A 323 -9.52 2.10 -10.40
C ARG A 323 -8.82 0.78 -10.64
N ALA A 324 -9.60 -0.28 -10.67
CA ALA A 324 -9.14 -1.61 -11.03
C ALA A 324 -9.80 -2.06 -12.32
N TYR A 325 -9.04 -2.74 -13.15
CA TYR A 325 -9.45 -3.25 -14.45
C TYR A 325 -8.96 -4.70 -14.65
N THR A 326 -9.51 -5.41 -15.62
CA THR A 326 -9.09 -6.79 -15.96
C THR A 326 -9.22 -7.08 -17.47
N THR A 327 -8.48 -8.08 -17.98
CA THR A 327 -8.56 -8.57 -19.37
C THR A 327 -9.66 -9.61 -19.61
N GLY A 328 -10.45 -9.99 -18.60
CA GLY A 328 -11.56 -10.95 -18.68
C GLY A 328 -12.09 -11.37 -17.29
N ALA A 329 -13.21 -12.10 -17.22
CA ALA A 329 -13.83 -12.51 -15.96
C ALA A 329 -12.97 -13.54 -15.16
N PRO A 330 -13.00 -13.50 -13.80
CA PRO A 330 -14.08 -12.96 -12.98
C PRO A 330 -13.81 -11.55 -12.44
N ALA A 331 -14.89 -10.77 -12.39
CA ALA A 331 -14.95 -9.53 -11.64
C ALA A 331 -14.45 -9.73 -10.19
N PRO A 332 -13.84 -8.71 -9.57
CA PRO A 332 -13.37 -8.76 -8.21
C PRO A 332 -14.52 -9.16 -7.29
N THR A 333 -14.29 -10.21 -6.51
CA THR A 333 -15.26 -10.73 -5.56
C THR A 333 -15.11 -10.02 -4.20
N PRO A 334 -16.21 -9.52 -3.61
CA PRO A 334 -16.21 -9.08 -2.23
C PRO A 334 -15.82 -10.24 -1.30
N ASN A 335 -14.99 -9.97 -0.30
CA ASN A 335 -14.84 -10.88 0.83
C ASN A 335 -16.19 -11.09 1.53
N ALA A 336 -16.64 -12.35 1.65
CA ALA A 336 -17.73 -12.67 2.56
C ALA A 336 -17.25 -12.37 3.99
N LEU A 337 -17.93 -11.46 4.70
CA LEU A 337 -17.71 -11.26 6.12
C LEU A 337 -17.92 -12.62 6.81
N VAL A 338 -16.89 -13.18 7.43
CA VAL A 338 -17.05 -14.30 8.36
C VAL A 338 -17.90 -13.77 9.51
N SER A 339 -19.20 -14.06 9.46
CA SER A 339 -20.12 -13.78 10.56
C SER A 339 -19.66 -14.60 11.76
N ILE A 340 -19.01 -13.95 12.72
CA ILE A 340 -18.76 -14.54 14.04
C ILE A 340 -20.15 -14.72 14.66
N SER A 341 -20.65 -15.95 14.65
CA SER A 341 -21.87 -16.34 15.35
C SER A 341 -21.61 -16.24 16.85
N THR A 342 -21.92 -15.12 17.47
CA THR A 342 -21.98 -15.00 18.92
C THR A 342 -23.29 -15.62 19.40
N SER A 343 -23.19 -16.75 20.07
CA SER A 343 -24.29 -17.34 20.83
C SER A 343 -24.69 -16.38 21.95
N ALA A 344 -25.92 -15.87 21.88
CA ALA A 344 -26.51 -15.05 22.92
C ALA A 344 -26.84 -15.91 24.16
N PRO A 345 -26.51 -15.47 25.39
CA PRO A 345 -27.23 -15.89 26.58
C PRO A 345 -28.43 -14.95 26.82
N THR A 346 -29.57 -15.60 27.02
CA THR A 346 -30.85 -15.06 27.47
C THR A 346 -30.78 -14.41 28.86
N GLY A 347 -31.45 -13.26 29.06
CA GLY A 347 -31.94 -12.83 30.39
C GLY A 347 -31.87 -11.33 30.70
N LEU A 348 -33.04 -10.67 30.70
CA LEU A 348 -33.35 -9.31 31.17
C LEU A 348 -33.27 -9.18 32.73
N PRO A 349 -33.41 -7.99 33.40
CA PRO A 349 -34.22 -6.84 32.99
C PRO A 349 -33.67 -5.40 33.19
N THR A 350 -34.43 -4.52 32.52
CA THR A 350 -34.59 -3.06 32.51
C THR A 350 -34.29 -2.27 33.81
N SER A 351 -33.57 -1.16 33.68
CA SER A 351 -33.86 0.06 34.45
C SER A 351 -33.64 1.33 33.59
N LEU A 352 -34.59 2.25 33.66
CA LEU A 352 -34.67 3.51 32.94
C LEU A 352 -33.92 4.61 33.70
N LEU A 353 -33.00 5.33 33.05
CA LEU A 353 -32.53 6.65 33.51
C LEU A 353 -32.34 7.61 32.31
N ALA A 354 -32.77 8.85 32.54
CA ALA A 354 -32.96 9.95 31.60
C ALA A 354 -31.64 10.66 31.17
N PRO A 355 -31.66 11.58 30.18
CA PRO A 355 -30.46 12.00 29.46
C PRO A 355 -29.71 13.14 30.17
N SER A 356 -28.39 12.99 30.32
CA SER A 356 -27.48 14.09 30.68
C SER A 356 -26.73 14.62 29.45
N LYS A 357 -26.68 15.95 29.35
CA LYS A 357 -25.96 16.78 28.36
C LYS A 357 -24.49 16.34 28.12
N PRO A 358 -23.92 16.62 26.93
CA PRO A 358 -22.57 16.18 26.59
C PRO A 358 -21.52 17.08 27.25
N THR A 359 -20.64 16.47 28.04
CA THR A 359 -19.33 17.01 28.43
C THR A 359 -18.26 16.37 27.55
N ALA A 360 -17.35 17.18 27.03
CA ALA A 360 -16.24 16.77 26.15
C ALA A 360 -15.49 15.55 26.72
N SER A 361 -15.43 14.48 25.95
CA SER A 361 -14.72 13.25 26.31
C SER A 361 -13.27 13.31 25.83
N SER A 362 -12.35 12.90 26.69
CA SER A 362 -10.94 12.66 26.36
C SER A 362 -10.81 11.46 25.41
N LEU A 363 -10.31 11.69 24.19
CA LEU A 363 -10.11 10.71 23.10
C LEU A 363 -8.94 9.72 23.35
N PHE A 364 -8.57 9.48 24.60
CA PHE A 364 -7.51 8.53 24.93
C PHE A 364 -8.12 7.17 25.25
N PHE A 365 -7.74 6.15 24.48
CA PHE A 365 -7.98 4.76 24.85
C PHE A 365 -6.82 4.30 25.74
N PRO A 366 -7.01 4.14 27.06
CA PRO A 366 -6.07 3.33 27.83
C PRO A 366 -6.23 1.90 27.32
N GLY A 367 -5.13 1.32 26.83
CA GLY A 367 -5.08 -0.10 26.53
C GLY A 367 -5.54 -0.89 27.75
N SER A 368 -6.52 -1.77 27.56
CA SER A 368 -7.00 -2.68 28.60
C SER A 368 -5.88 -3.66 28.96
N ALA A 369 -5.14 -3.32 30.01
CA ALA A 369 -4.29 -4.25 30.74
C ALA A 369 -5.03 -4.67 32.03
N GLU A 370 -5.88 -5.69 31.92
CA GLU A 370 -6.38 -6.49 33.06
C GLU A 370 -6.44 -7.95 32.56
N GLY A 371 -5.94 -8.98 33.22
CA GLY A 371 -5.13 -9.08 34.43
C GLY A 371 -4.62 -10.52 34.51
N ARG A 372 -3.35 -10.71 34.89
CA ARG A 372 -2.86 -11.97 35.44
C ARG A 372 -1.97 -11.64 36.64
N GLN A 373 -2.59 -11.63 37.82
CA GLN A 373 -1.88 -11.89 39.07
C GLN A 373 -2.65 -12.93 39.90
N ALA A 374 -2.04 -14.12 39.98
CA ALA A 374 -2.18 -15.17 41.00
C ALA A 374 -1.34 -16.34 40.43
N ASN A 375 -0.28 -16.88 41.04
CA ASN A 375 0.11 -17.00 42.43
C ASN A 375 1.64 -17.03 42.54
N MET A 376 2.18 -16.28 43.49
CA MET A 376 3.51 -16.50 44.05
C MET A 376 3.34 -17.35 45.31
N MET A 377 3.82 -18.59 45.30
CA MET A 377 3.97 -19.41 46.51
C MET A 377 5.34 -20.09 46.47
N LEU A 378 6.01 -19.97 47.61
CA LEU A 378 7.37 -20.37 47.94
C LEU A 378 7.68 -21.84 47.61
N ALA A 379 8.92 -22.08 47.17
CA ALA A 379 9.72 -23.20 47.68
C ALA A 379 11.23 -22.90 47.50
N ILE A 380 11.90 -22.64 48.62
CA ILE A 380 13.36 -22.70 48.77
C ILE A 380 13.71 -24.18 49.01
N ALA A 381 14.65 -24.75 48.24
CA ALA A 381 15.61 -25.73 48.73
C ALA A 381 16.73 -26.00 47.71
N ALA A 382 17.96 -26.02 48.22
CA ALA A 382 19.24 -26.18 47.54
C ALA A 382 19.51 -27.61 47.02
N ILE A 383 20.49 -27.73 46.11
CA ILE A 383 21.56 -28.76 45.97
C ILE A 383 22.47 -28.27 44.81
N LEU A 384 23.64 -27.68 45.05
CA LEU A 384 24.98 -28.30 45.19
C LEU A 384 25.52 -29.06 43.96
N LEU A 385 26.48 -28.39 43.30
CA LEU A 385 27.83 -28.85 42.89
C LEU A 385 28.01 -29.83 41.70
N VAL A 386 29.10 -29.54 40.97
CA VAL A 386 29.87 -30.32 39.97
C VAL A 386 29.36 -30.15 38.51
N GLY A 387 30.16 -29.75 37.52
CA GLY A 387 31.61 -29.86 37.38
C GLY A 387 32.22 -28.96 36.31
N PHE A 388 33.53 -29.10 36.28
CA PHE A 388 34.57 -28.24 35.75
C PHE A 388 34.81 -28.29 34.23
N PHE A 389 35.43 -27.20 33.77
CA PHE A 389 36.57 -27.10 32.85
C PHE A 389 36.41 -27.09 31.31
N ASN A 390 37.11 -26.05 30.78
CA ASN A 390 37.90 -25.96 29.54
C ASN A 390 37.17 -25.54 28.25
N LEU A 391 37.72 -24.68 27.38
CA LEU A 391 38.94 -23.85 27.38
C LEU A 391 38.78 -22.89 26.17
N TRP A 392 39.52 -21.79 26.21
CA TRP A 392 39.70 -20.81 25.15
C TRP A 392 40.02 -21.41 23.77
N LEU A 393 39.33 -20.91 22.73
CA LEU A 393 39.89 -20.31 21.51
C LEU A 393 38.81 -19.48 20.81
#